data_AF-A0A3E0E3X8-F1
#
_entry.id   AF-A0A3E0E3X8-F1
#
_cell.length_a   1.000
_cell.length_b   1.000
_cell.length_c   1.000
_cell.angle_alpha   90.00
_cell.angle_beta   90.00
_cell.angle_gamma   90.00
#
_symmetry.space_group_name_H-M   'P 1'
#
loop_
_entity.id
_entity.type
_entity.pdbx_description
1 polymer ?
#
loop_
_entity_poly.entity_id
_entity_poly.type
_entity_poly.pdbx_seq_one_letter_code
_entity_poly.pdbx_strand_id
1 'polypeptide(L)'
;MKYYYITDKKNRKSILENGLIANSENEIFLFENKKVVNKRNSISNLMADCIAKNQLFLEEYAMFEINPNGFKTPLENDNVEGVASSICWVLNQSKIDIDFISDLGDFKTDFTPFIIYNT
;
A
#
# COMPACT_ATOMS: atom_id res chain seq x y z
N MET A 1 -7.26 -13.33 1.81
CA MET A 1 -6.19 -12.32 1.62
C MET A 1 -6.87 -10.99 1.33
N LYS A 2 -6.33 -9.88 1.82
CA LYS A 2 -6.87 -8.54 1.57
C LYS A 2 -5.79 -7.69 0.90
N TYR A 3 -6.19 -6.91 -0.09
CA TYR A 3 -5.29 -6.03 -0.83
C TYR A 3 -5.61 -4.59 -0.46
N TYR A 4 -4.56 -3.80 -0.26
CA TYR A 4 -4.67 -2.41 0.14
C TYR A 4 -3.93 -1.52 -0.83
N TYR A 5 -4.44 -0.31 -0.96
CA TYR A 5 -3.82 0.79 -1.66
C TYR A 5 -3.79 2.01 -0.74
N ILE A 6 -2.69 2.77 -0.77
CA ILE A 6 -2.61 4.05 -0.06
C ILE A 6 -2.19 5.15 -1.02
N THR A 7 -2.63 6.37 -0.71
CA THR A 7 -2.29 7.57 -1.45
C THR A 7 -2.33 8.79 -0.53
N ASP A 8 -1.79 9.92 -0.99
CA ASP A 8 -2.09 11.24 -0.44
C ASP A 8 -3.61 11.45 -0.35
N LYS A 9 -4.09 11.93 0.81
CA LYS A 9 -5.50 12.21 1.11
C LYS A 9 -6.17 13.09 0.04
N LYS A 10 -5.42 14.00 -0.60
CA LYS A 10 -5.97 14.88 -1.64
C LYS A 10 -6.51 14.11 -2.85
N ASN A 11 -6.02 12.89 -3.08
CA ASN A 11 -6.45 12.03 -4.19
C ASN A 11 -7.70 11.21 -3.85
N ARG A 12 -8.11 11.14 -2.57
CA ARG A 12 -9.21 10.30 -2.10
C ARG A 12 -10.50 10.55 -2.87
N LYS A 13 -10.89 11.82 -3.02
CA LYS A 13 -12.09 12.21 -3.77
C LYS A 13 -12.05 11.70 -5.21
N SER A 14 -10.92 11.87 -5.91
CA SER A 14 -10.77 11.42 -7.29
C SER A 14 -10.93 9.91 -7.42
N ILE A 15 -10.38 9.14 -6.47
CA ILE A 15 -10.52 7.68 -6.47
C ILE A 15 -11.98 7.26 -6.24
N LEU A 16 -12.68 7.92 -5.32
CA LEU A 16 -14.09 7.65 -5.03
C LEU A 16 -15.04 8.00 -6.19
N GLU A 17 -14.64 8.93 -7.05
CA GLU A 17 -15.42 9.34 -8.21
C GLU A 17 -15.09 8.52 -9.46
N ASN A 18 -13.80 8.21 -9.66
CA ASN A 18 -13.30 7.69 -10.93
C ASN A 18 -12.77 6.26 -10.86
N GLY A 19 -12.65 5.67 -9.67
CA GLY A 19 -11.90 4.44 -9.44
C GLY A 19 -10.40 4.68 -9.28
N LEU A 20 -9.63 3.61 -9.11
CA LEU A 20 -8.18 3.67 -8.97
C LEU A 20 -7.53 3.60 -10.34
N ILE A 21 -6.90 4.70 -10.75
CA ILE A 21 -6.19 4.82 -12.02
C ILE A 21 -4.72 4.46 -11.79
N ALA A 22 -4.16 3.68 -12.71
CA ALA A 22 -2.76 3.30 -12.68
C ALA A 22 -1.80 4.49 -12.84
N ASN A 23 -0.54 4.26 -12.51
CA ASN A 23 0.54 5.21 -12.79
C ASN A 23 0.79 5.34 -14.32
N SER A 24 1.81 6.12 -14.69
CA SER A 24 2.23 6.29 -16.09
C SER A 24 2.71 5.01 -16.78
N GLU A 25 3.00 3.95 -16.02
CA GLU A 25 3.49 2.66 -16.49
C GLU A 25 2.36 1.60 -16.56
N ASN A 26 1.10 2.00 -16.32
CA ASN A 26 -0.07 1.11 -16.20
C ASN A 26 0.00 0.12 -15.02
N GLU A 27 0.68 0.53 -13.95
CA GLU A 27 0.85 -0.26 -12.74
C GLU A 27 -0.02 0.28 -11.61
N ILE A 28 -0.61 -0.65 -10.85
CA ILE A 28 -1.27 -0.38 -9.59
C ILE A 28 -0.55 -1.19 -8.51
N PHE A 29 0.07 -0.47 -7.57
CA PHE A 29 0.78 -1.07 -6.45
C PHE A 29 -0.20 -1.45 -5.35
N LEU A 30 -0.21 -2.73 -4.97
CA LEU A 30 -1.07 -3.27 -3.92
C LEU A 30 -0.21 -3.94 -2.86
N PHE A 31 -0.70 -3.97 -1.63
CA PHE A 31 0.02 -4.63 -0.54
C PHE A 31 -0.94 -5.26 0.46
N GLU A 32 -0.40 -6.13 1.32
CA GLU A 32 -1.10 -6.60 2.51
C GLU A 32 -0.69 -5.74 3.70
N ASN A 33 -1.65 -5.18 4.43
CA ASN A 33 -1.36 -4.31 5.57
C ASN A 33 -0.98 -5.08 6.84
N LYS A 34 0.09 -5.88 6.74
CA LYS A 34 0.63 -6.70 7.83
C LYS A 34 1.51 -5.88 8.77
N LYS A 35 1.55 -6.31 10.02
CA LYS A 35 2.47 -5.79 11.04
C LYS A 35 3.87 -6.38 10.81
N VAL A 36 4.84 -5.51 10.53
CA VAL A 36 6.26 -5.85 10.41
C VAL A 36 6.93 -5.62 11.76
N VAL A 37 7.54 -6.65 12.33
CA VAL A 37 8.12 -6.61 13.69
C VAL A 37 9.62 -6.84 13.62
N ASN A 38 10.39 -5.91 14.17
CA ASN A 38 11.80 -6.14 14.48
C ASN A 38 11.92 -6.73 15.89
N LYS A 39 12.23 -8.03 15.95
CA LYS A 39 12.31 -8.78 17.22
C LYS A 39 13.43 -8.30 18.14
N ARG A 40 14.45 -7.59 17.63
CA ARG A 40 15.61 -7.17 18.44
C ARG A 40 15.29 -5.97 19.33
N ASN A 41 14.43 -5.07 18.87
CA ASN A 41 14.09 -3.83 19.58
C ASN A 41 12.59 -3.71 19.88
N SER A 42 11.80 -4.76 19.62
CA SER A 42 10.34 -4.80 19.79
C SER A 42 9.58 -3.71 19.03
N ILE A 43 10.22 -3.07 18.04
CA ILE A 43 9.58 -2.07 17.20
C ILE A 43 8.69 -2.79 16.19
N SER A 44 7.49 -2.26 16.00
CA SER A 44 6.55 -2.79 15.05
C SER A 44 5.83 -1.69 14.30
N ASN A 45 5.77 -1.81 12.99
CA ASN A 45 5.07 -0.86 12.11
C ASN A 45 4.08 -1.63 11.24
N LEU A 46 2.97 -1.01 10.84
CA LEU A 46 2.15 -1.55 9.76
C LEU A 46 2.85 -1.32 8.41
N MET A 47 2.60 -2.20 7.46
CA MET A 47 3.16 -2.04 6.11
C MET A 47 2.70 -0.72 5.48
N ALA A 48 1.46 -0.30 5.71
CA ALA A 48 0.98 1.00 5.25
C ALA A 48 1.82 2.17 5.77
N ASP A 49 2.17 2.19 7.06
CA ASP A 49 3.00 3.25 7.64
C ASP A 49 4.45 3.18 7.11
N CYS A 50 4.96 1.98 6.86
CA CYS A 50 6.26 1.79 6.21
C CYS A 50 6.27 2.40 4.79
N ILE A 51 5.24 2.13 3.98
CA ILE A 51 5.12 2.65 2.61
C ILE A 51 4.92 4.17 2.65
N ALA A 52 3.97 4.64 3.48
CA ALA A 52 3.66 6.06 3.63
C ALA A 52 4.91 6.85 4.02
N LYS A 53 5.68 6.38 5.00
CA LYS A 53 6.89 7.10 5.46
C LYS A 53 8.06 7.00 4.50
N ASN A 54 8.38 5.81 3.99
CA ASN A 54 9.67 5.55 3.34
C ASN A 54 9.61 5.63 1.81
N GLN A 55 8.45 5.45 1.19
CA GLN A 55 8.29 5.47 -0.27
C GLN A 55 7.54 6.71 -0.75
N LEU A 56 6.45 7.07 -0.06
CA LEU A 56 5.57 8.17 -0.49
C LEU A 56 5.82 9.49 0.28
N PHE A 57 6.59 9.44 1.36
CA PHE A 57 6.91 10.57 2.24
C PHE A 57 5.67 11.34 2.75
N LEU A 58 4.63 10.60 3.12
CA LEU A 58 3.36 11.14 3.59
C LEU A 58 3.29 11.17 5.12
N GLU A 59 2.80 12.28 5.68
CA GLU A 59 2.45 12.39 7.10
C GLU A 59 1.05 11.83 7.40
N GLU A 60 0.17 11.88 6.42
CA GLU A 60 -1.19 11.34 6.46
C GLU A 60 -1.55 10.78 5.09
N TYR A 61 -2.33 9.71 5.07
CA TYR A 61 -2.71 9.00 3.84
C TYR A 61 -4.17 8.53 3.89
N ALA A 62 -4.79 8.43 2.71
CA ALA A 62 -6.05 7.71 2.56
C ALA A 62 -5.75 6.23 2.26
N MET A 63 -6.54 5.32 2.82
CA MET A 63 -6.40 3.88 2.60
C MET A 63 -7.67 3.29 2.00
N PHE A 64 -7.47 2.37 1.05
CA PHE A 64 -8.53 1.63 0.40
C PHE A 64 -8.27 0.13 0.49
N GLU A 65 -9.33 -0.65 0.71
CA GLU A 65 -9.33 -2.10 0.49
C GLU A 65 -9.81 -2.39 -0.94
N ILE A 66 -9.06 -3.22 -1.66
CA ILE A 66 -9.27 -3.51 -3.07
C ILE A 66 -9.76 -4.95 -3.23
N ASN A 67 -10.92 -5.10 -3.87
CA ASN A 67 -11.53 -6.39 -4.16
C ASN A 67 -10.85 -7.04 -5.38
N PRO A 68 -10.32 -8.28 -5.26
CA PRO A 68 -9.64 -8.95 -6.37
C PRO A 68 -10.53 -9.27 -7.57
N ASN A 69 -11.86 -9.23 -7.41
CA ASN A 69 -12.77 -9.36 -8.56
C ASN A 69 -12.64 -8.20 -9.57
N GLY A 70 -12.00 -7.09 -9.17
CA GLY A 70 -11.66 -5.98 -10.07
C GLY A 70 -10.36 -6.17 -10.86
N PHE A 71 -9.64 -7.27 -10.65
CA PHE A 71 -8.37 -7.55 -11.32
C PHE A 71 -8.62 -8.18 -12.69
N LYS A 72 -8.02 -7.58 -13.72
CA LYS A 72 -8.09 -8.02 -15.12
C LYS A 72 -6.80 -8.70 -15.56
N THR A 73 -5.73 -8.55 -14.80
CA THR A 73 -4.43 -9.18 -15.02
C THR A 73 -3.97 -9.93 -13.77
N PRO A 74 -3.02 -10.87 -13.91
CA PRO A 74 -2.40 -11.51 -12.75
C PRO A 74 -1.67 -10.49 -11.86
N LEU A 75 -1.62 -10.76 -10.56
CA LEU A 75 -0.73 -10.04 -9.65
C LEU A 75 0.68 -10.57 -9.81
N GLU A 76 1.62 -9.65 -9.95
CA GLU A 76 3.06 -9.93 -9.98
C GLU A 76 3.66 -9.49 -8.64
N ASN A 77 4.59 -10.26 -8.08
CA ASN A 77 5.28 -9.83 -6.87
C ASN A 77 6.16 -8.63 -7.20
N ASP A 78 6.14 -7.62 -6.34
CA ASP A 78 7.05 -6.51 -6.45
C ASP A 78 8.49 -7.02 -6.25
N ASN A 79 9.36 -6.77 -7.23
CA ASN A 79 10.73 -7.31 -7.29
C ASN A 79 11.69 -6.61 -6.29
N VAL A 80 11.18 -5.92 -5.29
CA VAL A 80 11.98 -5.33 -4.22
C VAL A 80 12.53 -6.45 -3.34
N GLU A 81 13.86 -6.64 -3.37
CA GLU A 81 14.55 -7.65 -2.56
C GLU A 81 14.16 -7.52 -1.06
N GLY A 82 13.78 -8.64 -0.44
CA GLY A 82 13.53 -8.72 1.00
C GLY A 82 12.11 -9.20 1.40
N VAL A 83 11.77 -9.00 2.68
CA VAL A 83 10.53 -9.50 3.32
C VAL A 83 9.26 -8.91 2.68
N ALA A 84 9.37 -7.73 2.07
CA ALA A 84 8.27 -7.03 1.42
C ALA A 84 7.80 -7.68 0.11
N SER A 85 8.67 -8.41 -0.61
CA SER A 85 8.31 -9.08 -1.87
C SER A 85 7.16 -10.08 -1.75
N SER A 86 6.92 -10.62 -0.55
CA SER A 86 5.83 -11.57 -0.28
C SER A 86 4.48 -10.93 0.04
N ILE A 87 4.47 -9.60 0.22
CA ILE A 87 3.30 -8.84 0.69
C ILE A 87 3.06 -7.55 -0.10
N CYS A 88 3.83 -7.32 -1.16
CA CYS A 88 3.70 -6.21 -2.09
C CYS A 88 3.60 -6.77 -3.51
N TRP A 89 2.68 -6.22 -4.30
CA TRP A 89 2.37 -6.68 -5.64
C TRP A 89 2.18 -5.51 -6.59
N VAL A 90 2.46 -5.79 -7.85
CA VAL A 90 2.13 -4.93 -8.99
C VAL A 90 1.00 -5.58 -9.77
N LEU A 91 -0.03 -4.80 -10.06
CA LEU A 91 -1.12 -5.17 -10.94
C LEU A 91 -1.01 -4.36 -12.23
N ASN A 92 -0.69 -5.03 -13.33
CA ASN A 92 -0.52 -4.42 -14.65
C ASN A 92 -1.87 -4.21 -15.33
N GLN A 93 -2.61 -3.17 -14.95
CA GLN A 93 -3.87 -2.77 -15.60
C GLN A 93 -4.10 -1.27 -15.42
N SER A 94 -4.77 -0.63 -16.38
CA SER A 94 -4.94 0.83 -16.37
C SER A 94 -5.86 1.37 -15.28
N LYS A 95 -6.81 0.55 -14.79
CA LYS A 95 -7.86 1.01 -13.87
C LYS A 95 -8.50 -0.13 -13.09
N ILE A 96 -8.84 0.13 -11.82
CA ILE A 96 -9.82 -0.64 -11.02
C ILE A 96 -11.07 0.22 -10.84
N ASP A 97 -12.24 -0.34 -11.18
CA ASP A 97 -13.52 0.36 -11.05
C ASP A 97 -13.92 0.54 -9.58
N ILE A 98 -14.64 1.64 -9.29
CA ILE A 98 -15.02 2.04 -7.93
C ILE A 98 -15.79 0.96 -7.16
N ASP A 99 -16.58 0.14 -7.85
CA ASP A 99 -17.35 -0.95 -7.26
C ASP A 99 -16.48 -2.02 -6.57
N PHE A 100 -15.18 -2.03 -6.89
CA PHE A 100 -14.19 -2.94 -6.31
C PHE A 100 -13.31 -2.27 -5.25
N ILE A 101 -13.65 -1.06 -4.81
CA ILE A 101 -12.84 -0.25 -3.90
C ILE A 101 -13.67 0.10 -2.67
N SER A 102 -13.18 -0.28 -1.49
CA SER A 102 -13.76 0.08 -0.21
C SER A 102 -12.90 1.12 0.48
N ASP A 103 -13.49 2.27 0.79
CA ASP A 103 -12.82 3.35 1.51
C ASP A 103 -12.69 3.02 3.01
N LEU A 104 -11.46 3.05 3.52
CA LEU A 104 -11.18 2.82 4.94
C LEU A 104 -10.97 4.12 5.71
N GLY A 105 -10.91 5.26 5.02
CA GLY A 105 -10.72 6.57 5.60
C GLY A 105 -9.26 7.05 5.58
N ASP A 106 -9.04 8.13 6.33
CA ASP A 106 -7.76 8.82 6.43
C ASP A 106 -7.02 8.39 7.71
N PHE A 107 -5.72 8.19 7.59
CA PHE A 107 -4.84 7.72 8.65
C PHE A 107 -3.65 8.65 8.79
N LYS A 108 -3.13 8.76 10.01
CA LYS A 108 -1.85 9.41 10.28
C LYS A 108 -0.74 8.38 10.21
N THR A 109 0.36 8.71 9.54
CA THR A 109 1.55 7.85 9.47
C THR A 109 2.14 7.70 10.87
N ASP A 110 2.06 6.49 11.42
CA ASP A 110 2.68 6.12 12.70
C ASP A 110 3.85 5.18 12.44
N PHE A 111 5.05 5.75 12.29
CA PHE A 111 6.25 5.00 11.94
C PHE A 111 7.36 5.24 12.97
N THR A 112 7.84 4.13 13.54
CA THR A 112 9.05 4.10 14.37
C THR A 112 10.20 3.47 13.58
N PRO A 113 11.32 4.16 13.35
CA PRO A 113 12.45 3.62 12.61
C PRO A 113 13.00 2.33 13.22
N PHE A 114 13.34 1.36 12.38
CA PHE A 114 14.08 0.17 12.81
C PHE A 114 15.55 0.57 13.03
N ILE A 115 15.87 1.11 14.21
CA ILE A 115 17.26 1.45 14.55
C ILE A 115 18.05 0.14 14.68
N ILE A 116 19.04 -0.04 13.81
CA ILE A 116 20.06 -1.08 13.92
C ILE A 116 21.24 -0.43 14.62
N TYR A 117 21.44 -0.74 15.91
CA TYR A 117 22.72 -0.45 16.55
C TYR A 117 23.74 -1.45 15.96
N ASN A 118 24.74 -0.94 15.24
CA ASN A 118 25.92 -1.74 14.90
C ASN A 118 26.68 -1.98 16.20
N THR A 119 26.44 -3.13 16.84
CA THR A 119 27.29 -3.69 17.90
C THR A 119 28.45 -4.44 17.28
#